data_AF-A0A365MXV7-F1
#
_entry.id   AF-A0A365MXV7-F1
#
_cell.length_a   1.000
_cell.length_b   1.000
_cell.length_c   1.000
_cell.angle_alpha   90.00
_cell.angle_beta   90.00
_cell.angle_gamma   90.00
#
_symmetry.space_group_name_H-M   'P 1'
#
loop_
_entity.id
_entity.type
_entity.pdbx_description
1 polymer ?
#
loop_
_entity_poly.entity_id
_entity_poly.type
_entity_poly.pdbx_seq_one_letter_code
_entity_poly.pdbx_strand_id
1 'polypeptide(L)'
;MPIATSNHVSGKRKPDTNVSNETHLTKRPRNNEPKTPTPALLAPHETIIAELNSKYDILPASVISSTKIKKRIMQVANHIMTQGDPSPVALLYARTADVCKLITVVEKCKRIVTEEGKAYYQYNQLFDQPEKSKSKDIIEETILEKNIQEDNDSDNDDFEVMHSRFEGAVLPQPSPRSVKSLRVFISTVPIQELKIKKGITVQSGTAKQA
;
A
#
# COMPACT_ATOMS: atom_id res chain seq x y z
N MET A 1 60.42 -10.83 -26.34
CA MET A 1 60.47 -9.51 -27.03
C MET A 1 59.60 -8.54 -26.24
N PRO A 2 59.97 -7.25 -26.11
CA PRO A 2 60.52 -6.69 -24.88
C PRO A 2 59.67 -5.62 -24.13
N ILE A 3 60.19 -5.28 -22.95
CA ILE A 3 60.03 -4.16 -22.00
C ILE A 3 59.44 -2.83 -22.55
N ALA A 4 58.58 -2.18 -21.74
CA ALA A 4 58.66 -0.74 -21.48
C ALA A 4 58.00 -0.34 -20.14
N THR A 5 58.85 0.16 -19.24
CA THR A 5 58.62 0.82 -17.96
C THR A 5 58.13 2.27 -18.11
N SER A 6 57.44 2.81 -17.10
CA SER A 6 57.65 4.22 -16.69
C SER A 6 57.04 4.53 -15.32
N ASN A 7 57.92 4.73 -14.33
CA ASN A 7 57.66 5.28 -13.00
C ASN A 7 57.49 6.81 -13.06
N HIS A 8 56.72 7.41 -12.15
CA HIS A 8 57.29 8.43 -11.24
C HIS A 8 56.42 8.66 -9.99
N VAL A 9 57.08 8.63 -8.84
CA VAL A 9 56.62 9.02 -7.50
C VAL A 9 57.41 10.26 -7.06
N SER A 10 56.90 10.96 -6.04
CA SER A 10 57.54 11.93 -5.11
C SER A 10 57.37 13.42 -5.47
N GLY A 11 57.16 14.36 -4.53
CA GLY A 11 57.19 14.38 -3.06
C GLY A 11 56.39 15.59 -2.53
N LYS A 12 55.77 15.53 -1.34
CA LYS A 12 56.24 15.87 0.03
C LYS A 12 56.14 17.36 0.46
N ARG A 13 55.33 17.57 1.54
CA ARG A 13 55.37 18.56 2.68
C ARG A 13 54.71 19.96 2.44
N LYS A 14 53.57 20.36 3.08
CA LYS A 14 53.20 20.73 4.50
C LYS A 14 53.83 22.07 4.97
N PRO A 15 53.29 22.81 6.00
CA PRO A 15 51.91 23.25 6.35
C PRO A 15 51.90 24.77 6.79
N ASP A 16 50.88 25.22 7.55
CA ASP A 16 50.79 26.38 8.49
C ASP A 16 49.79 27.51 8.13
N THR A 17 49.10 28.21 9.04
CA THR A 17 48.64 28.03 10.44
C THR A 17 47.84 29.31 10.82
N ASN A 18 46.62 29.13 11.34
CA ASN A 18 45.85 29.90 12.35
C ASN A 18 45.23 31.32 12.20
N VAL A 19 44.16 31.43 13.00
CA VAL A 19 43.51 32.56 13.73
C VAL A 19 42.20 33.06 13.11
N SER A 20 41.03 32.52 13.52
CA SER A 20 40.21 32.79 14.73
C SER A 20 39.30 34.02 14.59
N ASN A 21 37.98 33.82 14.71
CA ASN A 21 37.12 34.66 15.55
C ASN A 21 35.80 33.96 15.84
N GLU A 22 35.48 33.94 17.13
CA GLU A 22 34.24 33.49 17.74
C GLU A 22 33.03 34.28 17.24
N THR A 23 31.90 33.61 17.08
CA THR A 23 30.64 34.15 17.61
C THR A 23 29.67 33.01 17.89
N HIS A 24 29.51 32.73 19.18
CA HIS A 24 28.47 31.87 19.73
C HIS A 24 27.08 32.45 19.43
N LEU A 25 26.20 31.67 18.79
CA LEU A 25 24.76 31.79 18.98
C LEU A 25 24.17 30.42 19.25
N THR A 26 23.94 30.17 20.53
CA THR A 26 23.15 29.07 21.07
C THR A 26 21.66 29.32 20.81
N LYS A 27 20.96 28.24 20.42
CA LYS A 27 19.58 27.83 20.79
C LYS A 27 18.77 27.30 19.60
N ARG A 28 18.67 25.97 19.49
CA ARG A 28 17.46 25.17 19.82
C ARG A 28 17.62 23.77 19.22
N PRO A 29 17.63 22.68 20.01
CA PRO A 29 17.68 21.34 19.45
C PRO A 29 16.33 21.07 18.77
N ARG A 30 16.36 20.98 17.45
CA ARG A 30 15.21 20.49 16.68
C ARG A 30 15.17 18.98 16.94
N ASN A 31 14.32 18.58 17.89
CA ASN A 31 13.99 17.19 18.14
C ASN A 31 13.28 16.64 16.89
N ASN A 32 14.07 16.19 15.91
CA ASN A 32 13.58 15.46 14.77
C ASN A 32 13.48 14.00 15.20
N GLU A 33 12.40 13.67 15.92
CA GLU A 33 11.88 12.31 15.84
C GLU A 33 11.69 11.99 14.36
N PRO A 34 12.23 10.88 13.85
CA PRO A 34 11.86 10.41 12.53
C PRO A 34 10.40 9.93 12.60
N LYS A 35 9.45 10.85 12.42
CA LYS A 35 8.09 10.47 12.00
C LYS A 35 8.22 9.95 10.58
N THR A 36 8.51 8.65 10.47
CA THR A 36 8.27 7.89 9.26
C THR A 36 6.85 8.22 8.80
N PRO A 37 6.66 8.77 7.59
CA PRO A 37 5.32 9.04 7.10
C PRO A 37 4.59 7.70 7.00
N THR A 38 3.61 7.48 7.88
CA THR A 38 2.70 6.35 7.77
C THR A 38 2.05 6.44 6.39
N PRO A 39 2.12 5.38 5.56
CA PRO A 39 1.53 5.45 4.24
C PRO A 39 0.02 5.70 4.42
N ALA A 40 -0.53 6.71 3.74
CA ALA A 40 -1.93 7.14 3.90
C ALA A 40 -2.97 6.02 3.70
N LEU A 41 -2.57 4.91 3.07
CA LEU A 41 -3.40 3.72 2.90
C LEU A 41 -3.49 2.84 4.15
N LEU A 42 -2.66 3.06 5.17
CA LEU A 42 -2.65 2.26 6.41
C LEU A 42 -3.73 2.73 7.41
N ALA A 43 -4.13 4.00 7.36
CA ALA A 43 -5.02 4.60 8.36
C ALA A 43 -6.32 3.80 8.63
N PRO A 44 -7.06 3.28 7.62
CA PRO A 44 -8.25 2.45 7.85
C PRO A 44 -7.99 1.09 8.51
N HIS A 45 -6.71 0.71 8.63
CA HIS A 45 -6.26 -0.60 9.11
C HIS A 45 -5.58 -0.52 10.48
N GLU A 46 -5.17 0.68 10.93
CA GLU A 46 -4.43 0.88 12.18
C GLU A 46 -5.15 0.30 13.40
N THR A 47 -6.46 0.51 13.52
CA THR A 47 -7.25 -0.04 14.65
C THR A 47 -7.18 -1.56 14.72
N ILE A 48 -7.30 -2.24 13.58
CA ILE A 48 -7.26 -3.72 13.56
C ILE A 48 -5.83 -4.24 13.76
N ILE A 49 -4.84 -3.53 13.21
CA ILE A 49 -3.43 -3.87 13.43
C ILE A 49 -3.10 -3.76 14.92
N ALA A 50 -3.52 -2.69 15.61
CA ALA A 50 -3.28 -2.50 17.03
C ALA A 50 -3.94 -3.58 17.89
N GLU A 51 -5.18 -3.96 17.58
CA GLU A 51 -5.89 -5.06 18.27
C GLU A 51 -5.12 -6.39 18.17
N LEU A 52 -4.68 -6.74 16.95
CA LEU A 52 -4.07 -8.04 16.65
C LEU A 52 -2.56 -8.11 16.99
N ASN A 53 -1.84 -6.99 16.99
CA ASN A 53 -0.39 -6.93 17.28
C ASN A 53 -0.03 -7.41 18.70
N SER A 54 -1.01 -7.48 19.59
CA SER A 54 -0.82 -8.03 20.94
C SER A 54 -0.57 -9.54 20.96
N LYS A 55 -0.98 -10.28 19.92
CA LYS A 55 -0.96 -11.75 19.87
C LYS A 55 -0.31 -12.34 18.62
N TYR A 56 -0.21 -11.55 17.55
CA TYR A 56 0.19 -12.00 16.23
C TYR A 56 1.29 -11.11 15.66
N ASP A 57 2.20 -11.69 14.88
CA ASP A 57 3.17 -10.94 14.08
C ASP A 57 2.53 -10.53 12.75
N ILE A 58 2.03 -9.29 12.69
CA ILE A 58 1.32 -8.79 11.51
C ILE A 58 2.29 -8.15 10.53
N LEU A 59 2.22 -8.59 9.28
CA LEU A 59 2.83 -7.93 8.13
C LEU A 59 1.79 -7.16 7.31
N PRO A 60 1.68 -5.83 7.44
CA PRO A 60 0.84 -5.01 6.57
C PRO A 60 1.47 -4.85 5.20
N ALA A 61 0.73 -5.16 4.14
CA ALA A 61 1.21 -5.11 2.77
C ALA A 61 0.18 -4.48 1.82
N SER A 62 0.46 -3.26 1.37
CA SER A 62 -0.38 -2.58 0.37
C SER A 62 -0.15 -3.16 -1.04
N VAL A 63 -1.22 -3.35 -1.79
CA VAL A 63 -1.21 -3.68 -3.22
C VAL A 63 -1.77 -2.51 -4.01
N ILE A 64 -0.93 -1.94 -4.87
CA ILE A 64 -1.26 -0.85 -5.79
C ILE A 64 -0.86 -1.23 -7.22
N SER A 65 -1.32 -0.45 -8.20
CA SER A 65 -1.06 -0.70 -9.62
C SER A 65 0.43 -0.89 -9.96
N SER A 66 1.35 -0.19 -9.30
CA SER A 66 2.80 -0.35 -9.52
C SER A 66 3.44 -1.52 -8.77
N THR A 67 2.70 -2.22 -7.90
CA THR A 67 3.21 -3.34 -7.10
C THR A 67 3.67 -4.49 -8.01
N LYS A 68 4.93 -4.89 -7.87
CA LYS A 68 5.47 -6.07 -8.55
C LYS A 68 4.94 -7.33 -7.88
N ILE A 69 4.02 -8.04 -8.56
CA ILE A 69 3.31 -9.22 -8.05
C ILE A 69 4.26 -10.25 -7.45
N LYS A 70 5.31 -10.65 -8.19
CA LYS A 70 6.29 -11.67 -7.72
C LYS A 70 6.94 -11.29 -6.38
N LYS A 71 7.42 -10.05 -6.24
CA LYS A 71 8.06 -9.57 -5.01
C LYS A 71 7.10 -9.61 -3.83
N ARG A 72 5.85 -9.16 -4.06
CA ARG A 72 4.84 -9.14 -3.01
C ARG A 72 4.45 -10.55 -2.56
N ILE A 73 4.29 -11.47 -3.51
CA ILE A 73 4.00 -12.88 -3.20
C ILE A 73 5.13 -13.47 -2.36
N MET A 74 6.39 -13.33 -2.77
CA MET A 74 7.53 -13.86 -2.02
C MET A 74 7.59 -13.29 -0.60
N GLN A 75 7.40 -11.98 -0.44
CA GLN A 75 7.42 -11.35 0.88
C GLN A 75 6.33 -11.90 1.81
N VAL A 76 5.10 -12.00 1.32
CA VAL A 76 3.95 -12.48 2.09
C VAL A 76 4.09 -13.97 2.40
N ALA A 77 4.42 -14.79 1.39
CA ALA A 77 4.58 -16.23 1.58
C ALA A 77 5.70 -16.53 2.58
N ASN A 78 6.86 -15.89 2.46
CA ASN A 78 7.98 -16.09 3.39
C ASN A 78 7.60 -15.71 4.83
N HIS A 79 6.85 -14.61 5.03
CA HIS A 79 6.39 -14.19 6.35
C HIS A 79 5.48 -15.25 6.99
N ILE A 80 4.43 -15.67 6.29
CA ILE A 80 3.46 -16.65 6.81
C ILE A 80 4.11 -18.05 6.98
N MET A 81 5.17 -18.34 6.22
CA MET A 81 5.92 -19.59 6.33
C MET A 81 6.88 -19.63 7.50
N THR A 82 7.31 -18.46 7.99
CA THR A 82 8.23 -18.35 9.11
C THR A 82 7.55 -18.90 10.36
N GLN A 83 8.11 -19.96 10.94
CA GLN A 83 7.59 -20.47 12.21
C GLN A 83 8.10 -19.56 13.32
N GLY A 84 7.18 -19.01 14.11
CA GLY A 84 7.50 -18.10 15.19
C GLY A 84 6.36 -17.99 16.19
N ASP A 85 6.73 -17.57 17.40
CA ASP A 85 5.80 -17.11 18.43
C ASP A 85 6.13 -15.62 18.67
N PRO A 86 5.24 -14.68 18.30
CA PRO A 86 3.84 -14.86 17.90
C PRO A 86 3.64 -15.39 16.47
N SER A 87 2.48 -16.02 16.23
CA SER A 87 2.14 -16.61 14.92
C SER A 87 2.07 -15.53 13.82
N PRO A 88 2.65 -15.79 12.62
CA PRO A 88 2.70 -14.81 11.55
C PRO A 88 1.35 -14.65 10.84
N VAL A 89 0.97 -13.41 10.60
CA VAL A 89 -0.26 -13.05 9.88
C VAL A 89 0.07 -11.98 8.84
N ALA A 90 -0.31 -12.18 7.59
CA ALA A 90 -0.19 -11.14 6.58
C ALA A 90 -1.52 -10.41 6.41
N LEU A 91 -1.48 -9.07 6.47
CA LEU A 91 -2.61 -8.20 6.14
C LEU A 91 -2.35 -7.57 4.77
N LEU A 92 -3.06 -8.02 3.74
CA LEU A 92 -3.03 -7.39 2.43
C LEU A 92 -4.24 -6.48 2.23
N TYR A 93 -4.00 -5.29 1.70
CA TYR A 93 -5.05 -4.32 1.42
C TYR A 93 -4.72 -3.53 0.16
N ALA A 94 -5.76 -2.99 -0.49
CA ALA A 94 -5.62 -2.26 -1.74
C ALA A 94 -6.59 -1.07 -1.79
N ARG A 95 -6.49 -0.27 -2.85
CA ARG A 95 -7.56 0.65 -3.25
C ARG A 95 -8.54 -0.08 -4.16
N THR A 96 -9.75 0.47 -4.33
CA THR A 96 -10.81 -0.13 -5.15
C THR A 96 -10.34 -0.54 -6.54
N ALA A 97 -9.62 0.32 -7.26
CA ALA A 97 -9.06 0.02 -8.59
C ALA A 97 -8.02 -1.13 -8.59
N ASP A 98 -7.40 -1.39 -7.44
CA ASP A 98 -6.29 -2.33 -7.30
C ASP A 98 -6.73 -3.69 -6.66
N VAL A 99 -8.02 -3.87 -6.36
CA VAL A 99 -8.55 -5.08 -5.67
C VAL A 99 -8.37 -6.35 -6.49
N CYS A 100 -8.55 -6.31 -7.81
CA CYS A 100 -8.34 -7.49 -8.67
C CYS A 100 -6.88 -7.99 -8.59
N LYS A 101 -5.93 -7.05 -8.50
CA LYS A 101 -4.51 -7.36 -8.31
C LYS A 101 -4.22 -7.93 -6.91
N LEU A 102 -4.86 -7.37 -5.88
CA LEU A 102 -4.81 -7.89 -4.51
C LEU A 102 -5.24 -9.36 -4.46
N ILE A 103 -6.40 -9.67 -5.05
CA ILE A 103 -6.93 -11.05 -5.11
C ILE A 103 -5.93 -11.96 -5.80
N THR A 104 -5.35 -11.53 -6.93
CA THR A 104 -4.33 -12.31 -7.64
C THR A 104 -3.13 -12.63 -6.75
N VAL A 105 -2.64 -11.68 -5.97
CA VAL A 105 -1.54 -11.89 -5.02
C VAL A 105 -1.95 -12.88 -3.93
N VAL A 106 -3.13 -12.73 -3.34
CA VAL A 106 -3.69 -13.60 -2.30
C VAL A 106 -3.80 -15.05 -2.80
N GLU A 107 -4.40 -15.27 -3.97
CA GLU A 107 -4.58 -16.62 -4.54
C GLU A 107 -3.24 -17.32 -4.81
N LYS A 108 -2.24 -16.58 -5.30
CA LYS A 108 -0.90 -17.12 -5.51
C LYS A 108 -0.19 -17.44 -4.19
N CYS A 109 -0.37 -16.63 -3.15
CA CYS A 109 0.15 -16.94 -1.81
C CYS A 109 -0.50 -18.20 -1.24
N LYS A 110 -1.83 -18.36 -1.37
CA LYS A 110 -2.54 -19.57 -0.95
C LYS A 110 -2.01 -20.82 -1.63
N ARG A 111 -1.79 -20.75 -2.96
CA ARG A 111 -1.23 -21.86 -3.72
C ARG A 111 0.13 -22.30 -3.15
N ILE A 112 1.05 -21.36 -2.92
CA ILE A 112 2.35 -21.65 -2.30
C ILE A 112 2.15 -22.28 -0.91
N VAL A 113 1.24 -21.75 -0.10
CA VAL A 113 0.96 -22.28 1.24
C VAL A 113 0.48 -23.74 1.20
N THR A 114 -0.41 -24.05 0.26
CA THR A 114 -0.92 -25.40 0.09
C THR A 114 0.09 -26.36 -0.54
N GLU A 115 0.96 -25.88 -1.44
CA GLU A 115 2.04 -26.67 -2.05
C GLU A 115 3.08 -27.09 -1.03
N GLU A 116 3.35 -26.23 -0.03
CA GLU A 116 4.19 -26.53 1.13
C GLU A 116 3.50 -27.42 2.18
N GLY A 117 2.31 -27.94 1.90
CA GLY A 117 1.59 -28.87 2.77
C GLY A 117 0.95 -28.23 4.01
N LYS A 118 0.86 -26.89 4.09
CA LYS A 118 0.24 -26.19 5.21
C LYS A 118 -1.21 -25.83 4.92
N ALA A 119 -2.03 -25.79 5.97
CA ALA A 119 -3.36 -25.22 5.89
C ALA A 119 -3.29 -23.69 5.79
N TYR A 120 -4.31 -23.08 5.20
CA TYR A 120 -4.48 -21.63 5.19
C TYR A 120 -5.84 -21.23 5.77
N TYR A 121 -5.85 -20.07 6.40
CA TYR A 121 -7.02 -19.35 6.88
C TYR A 121 -7.00 -17.94 6.32
N GLN A 122 -8.06 -17.58 5.60
CA GLN A 122 -8.24 -16.29 4.95
C GLN A 122 -9.45 -15.58 5.57
N TYR A 123 -9.28 -14.31 5.89
CA TYR A 123 -10.32 -13.44 6.45
C TYR A 123 -10.51 -12.23 5.56
N ASN A 124 -11.65 -12.14 4.90
CA ASN A 124 -11.95 -11.04 3.98
C ASN A 124 -12.86 -10.04 4.66
N GLN A 125 -12.55 -8.75 4.49
CA GLN A 125 -13.40 -7.69 4.97
C GLN A 125 -13.48 -6.57 3.95
N LEU A 126 -14.71 -6.22 3.58
CA LEU A 126 -15.01 -5.01 2.84
C LEU A 126 -15.09 -3.84 3.82
N PHE A 127 -14.47 -2.72 3.46
CA PHE A 127 -14.50 -1.50 4.27
C PHE A 127 -14.71 -0.28 3.38
N ASP A 128 -15.29 0.78 3.95
CA ASP A 128 -15.50 2.04 3.24
C ASP A 128 -14.21 2.85 3.24
N GLN A 129 -13.82 3.34 2.06
CA GLN A 129 -12.71 4.28 1.96
C GLN A 129 -13.20 5.69 2.31
N PRO A 130 -12.39 6.49 3.02
CA PRO A 130 -12.70 7.89 3.21
C PRO A 130 -12.84 8.54 1.83
N GLU A 131 -13.97 9.22 1.62
CA GLU A 131 -14.25 9.90 0.37
C GLU A 131 -13.13 10.91 0.16
N LYS A 132 -12.35 10.73 -0.92
CA LYS A 132 -11.43 11.78 -1.33
C LYS A 132 -12.31 12.96 -1.69
N SER A 133 -12.26 14.02 -0.88
CA SER A 133 -12.84 15.30 -1.27
C SER A 133 -12.35 15.56 -2.67
N LYS A 134 -13.26 15.49 -3.67
CA LYS A 134 -12.95 15.98 -4.99
C LYS A 134 -12.67 17.46 -4.75
N SER A 135 -11.39 17.82 -4.60
CA SER A 135 -10.99 19.21 -4.75
C SER A 135 -11.43 19.53 -6.16
N LYS A 136 -12.56 20.25 -6.27
CA LYS A 136 -12.92 20.93 -7.50
C LYS A 136 -11.67 21.73 -7.81
N ASP A 137 -10.96 21.32 -8.85
CA ASP A 137 -9.86 22.08 -9.40
C ASP A 137 -10.53 23.30 -10.03
N ILE A 138 -10.83 24.29 -9.19
CA ILE A 138 -11.30 25.60 -9.63
C ILE A 138 -10.03 26.31 -10.07
N ILE A 139 -9.55 25.95 -11.25
CA ILE A 139 -8.66 26.80 -12.02
C ILE A 139 -9.57 27.90 -12.58
N GLU A 140 -9.30 29.14 -12.20
CA GLU A 140 -9.98 30.32 -12.72
C GLU A 140 -10.01 30.24 -14.26
N GLU A 141 -11.22 30.25 -14.81
CA GLU A 141 -11.52 30.40 -16.24
C GLU A 141 -10.91 29.38 -17.22
N THR A 142 -11.08 28.06 -17.04
CA THR A 142 -11.28 27.13 -18.17
C THR A 142 -11.89 25.83 -17.65
N ILE A 143 -13.15 25.55 -18.00
CA ILE A 143 -13.76 24.23 -17.76
C ILE A 143 -13.12 23.27 -18.77
N LEU A 144 -12.06 22.57 -18.36
CA LEU A 144 -11.55 21.41 -19.08
C LEU A 144 -12.34 20.19 -18.61
N GLU A 145 -13.36 19.82 -19.38
CA GLU A 145 -14.06 18.55 -19.25
C GLU A 145 -13.05 17.41 -19.42
N LYS A 146 -12.70 16.80 -18.29
CA LYS A 146 -11.80 15.65 -18.25
C LYS A 146 -12.60 14.41 -18.65
N ASN A 147 -12.44 14.04 -19.92
CA ASN A 147 -12.81 12.77 -20.54
C ASN A 147 -12.91 11.62 -19.54
N ILE A 148 -14.14 11.13 -19.35
CA ILE A 148 -14.40 9.78 -18.89
C ILE A 148 -14.21 8.89 -20.12
N GLN A 149 -13.11 8.16 -20.20
CA GLN A 149 -13.09 6.92 -20.98
C GLN A 149 -11.97 6.01 -20.48
N GLU A 150 -12.37 4.97 -19.74
CA GLU A 150 -11.80 3.64 -19.92
C GLU A 150 -12.76 2.90 -20.87
N ASP A 151 -12.22 2.49 -22.01
CA ASP A 151 -12.69 1.55 -23.04
C ASP A 151 -14.11 0.98 -22.88
N ASN A 152 -15.00 1.40 -23.80
CA ASN A 152 -15.92 0.49 -24.47
C ASN A 152 -15.96 0.89 -25.95
N ASP A 153 -15.64 -0.07 -26.82
CA ASP A 153 -15.99 -0.04 -28.25
C ASP A 153 -17.50 0.20 -28.38
N SER A 154 -17.89 1.41 -28.74
CA SER A 154 -19.15 1.69 -29.41
C SER A 154 -19.12 3.11 -29.95
N ASP A 155 -18.96 3.25 -31.27
CA ASP A 155 -19.39 4.45 -31.99
C ASP A 155 -20.81 4.80 -31.55
N ASN A 156 -20.99 5.90 -30.83
CA ASN A 156 -22.31 6.48 -30.60
C ASN A 156 -22.16 7.99 -30.43
N ASP A 157 -22.92 8.71 -31.24
CA ASP A 157 -22.92 10.17 -31.40
C ASP A 157 -22.73 10.94 -30.08
N ASP A 158 -21.59 11.62 -29.98
CA ASP A 158 -21.27 12.56 -28.91
C ASP A 158 -21.97 13.91 -29.18
N PHE A 159 -23.21 14.06 -28.69
CA PHE A 159 -23.88 15.35 -28.62
C PHE A 159 -23.49 16.04 -27.30
N GLU A 160 -22.98 17.27 -27.39
CA GLU A 160 -22.72 18.15 -26.23
C GLU A 160 -24.00 18.35 -25.39
N VAL A 161 -24.04 17.75 -24.20
CA VAL A 161 -25.15 17.95 -23.25
C VAL A 161 -24.97 19.30 -22.57
N MET A 162 -25.73 20.31 -23.01
CA MET A 162 -25.82 21.60 -22.29
C MET A 162 -26.49 21.39 -20.93
N HIS A 163 -25.70 21.21 -19.88
CA HIS A 163 -26.23 21.17 -18.50
C HIS A 163 -26.85 22.51 -18.12
N SER A 164 -28.18 22.56 -18.09
CA SER A 164 -28.93 23.74 -17.67
C SER A 164 -28.88 23.88 -16.15
N ARG A 165 -28.58 25.09 -15.63
CA ARG A 165 -28.50 25.36 -14.17
C ARG A 165 -29.77 24.96 -13.41
N PHE A 166 -30.90 24.87 -14.09
CA PHE A 166 -32.18 24.44 -13.52
C PHE A 166 -32.24 22.93 -13.25
N GLU A 167 -31.54 22.11 -14.03
CA GLU A 167 -31.53 20.66 -13.87
C GLU A 167 -30.92 20.27 -12.51
N GLY A 168 -29.86 20.97 -12.08
CA GLY A 168 -29.24 20.77 -10.75
C GLY A 168 -30.06 21.30 -9.56
N ALA A 169 -31.11 22.10 -9.81
CA ALA A 169 -32.00 22.61 -8.75
C ALA A 169 -33.29 21.78 -8.61
N VAL A 170 -33.69 21.05 -9.66
CA VAL A 170 -34.92 20.25 -9.70
C VAL A 170 -34.63 18.76 -9.50
N LEU A 171 -33.47 18.27 -9.95
CA LEU A 171 -33.09 16.88 -9.72
C LEU A 171 -32.54 16.69 -8.29
N PRO A 172 -32.96 15.64 -7.57
CA PRO A 172 -32.40 15.33 -6.26
C PRO A 172 -30.90 15.10 -6.41
N GLN A 173 -30.13 15.70 -5.49
CA GLN A 173 -28.68 15.54 -5.46
C GLN A 173 -28.35 14.04 -5.42
N PRO A 174 -27.46 13.54 -6.30
CA PRO A 174 -27.10 12.13 -6.30
C PRO A 174 -26.58 11.75 -4.92
N SER A 175 -27.12 10.67 -4.37
CA SER A 175 -26.72 10.21 -3.05
C SER A 175 -25.22 9.93 -3.01
N PRO A 176 -24.53 10.27 -1.91
CA PRO A 176 -23.09 10.02 -1.79
C PRO A 176 -22.84 8.51 -1.91
N ARG A 177 -22.16 8.09 -2.98
CA ARG A 177 -21.79 6.69 -3.19
C ARG A 177 -20.54 6.38 -2.36
N SER A 178 -20.68 5.56 -1.32
CA SER A 178 -19.53 5.08 -0.55
C SER A 178 -18.66 4.17 -1.41
N VAL A 179 -17.38 4.52 -1.58
CA VAL A 179 -16.42 3.68 -2.30
C VAL A 179 -15.90 2.59 -1.36
N LYS A 180 -16.22 1.34 -1.67
CA LYS A 180 -15.74 0.18 -0.90
C LYS A 180 -14.40 -0.33 -1.40
N SER A 181 -13.59 -0.86 -0.49
CA SER A 181 -12.37 -1.58 -0.80
C SER A 181 -12.21 -2.84 0.04
N LEU A 182 -11.19 -3.65 -0.28
CA LEU A 182 -10.99 -4.98 0.28
C LEU A 182 -9.69 -5.04 1.09
N ARG A 183 -9.77 -5.65 2.27
CA ARG A 183 -8.62 -6.18 3.01
C ARG A 183 -8.77 -7.66 3.23
N VAL A 184 -7.63 -8.34 3.23
CA VAL A 184 -7.52 -9.79 3.37
C VAL A 184 -6.44 -10.10 4.38
N PHE A 185 -6.78 -10.86 5.41
CA PHE A 185 -5.79 -11.46 6.31
C PHE A 185 -5.55 -12.90 5.88
N ILE A 186 -4.29 -13.33 5.87
CA ILE A 186 -3.90 -14.71 5.58
C ILE A 186 -2.99 -15.19 6.71
N SER A 187 -3.28 -16.38 7.22
CA SER A 187 -2.51 -17.07 8.27
C SER A 187 -2.52 -18.58 8.03
N THR A 188 -1.53 -19.29 8.60
CA THR A 188 -1.51 -20.75 8.69
C THR A 188 -2.25 -21.28 9.92
N VAL A 189 -2.52 -20.40 10.90
CA VAL A 189 -3.20 -20.70 12.17
C VAL A 189 -4.55 -19.96 12.23
N PRO A 190 -5.61 -20.57 12.77
CA PRO A 190 -6.89 -19.89 12.89
C PRO A 190 -6.82 -18.75 13.92
N ILE A 191 -7.20 -17.55 13.49
CA ILE A 191 -7.34 -16.33 14.31
C ILE A 191 -8.79 -16.24 14.78
N GLN A 192 -9.03 -16.27 16.10
CA GLN A 192 -10.39 -16.30 16.66
C GLN A 192 -11.03 -14.90 16.70
N GLU A 193 -10.22 -13.89 16.97
CA GLU A 193 -10.58 -12.48 17.06
C GLU A 193 -11.24 -11.99 15.76
N LEU A 194 -10.69 -12.41 14.61
CA LEU A 194 -11.23 -12.09 13.29
C LEU A 194 -12.50 -12.87 12.95
N LYS A 195 -12.72 -14.06 13.52
CA LYS A 195 -13.96 -14.85 13.28
C LYS A 195 -15.18 -14.21 13.94
N ILE A 196 -14.99 -13.57 15.09
CA ILE A 196 -16.08 -12.97 15.88
C ILE A 196 -16.47 -11.59 15.32
N LYS A 197 -15.57 -10.93 14.57
CA LYS A 197 -15.77 -9.57 14.08
C LYS A 197 -16.82 -9.51 12.96
N LYS A 198 -17.77 -8.58 13.08
CA LYS A 198 -18.86 -8.39 12.11
C LYS A 198 -18.31 -7.98 10.74
N GLY A 199 -18.87 -8.56 9.68
CA GLY A 199 -18.53 -8.22 8.29
C GLY A 199 -17.23 -8.86 7.78
N ILE A 200 -16.65 -9.78 8.53
CA ILE A 200 -15.53 -10.61 8.09
C ILE A 200 -16.06 -11.95 7.59
N THR A 201 -15.63 -12.38 6.40
CA THR A 201 -15.89 -13.72 5.89
C THR A 201 -14.65 -14.59 6.01
N VAL A 202 -14.86 -15.85 6.41
CA VAL A 202 -13.79 -16.81 6.68
C VAL A 202 -13.74 -17.83 5.55
N GLN A 203 -12.54 -18.06 5.02
CA GLN A 203 -12.26 -19.11 4.06
C GLN A 203 -11.06 -19.92 4.57
N SER A 204 -11.09 -21.23 4.43
CA SER A 204 -9.98 -22.09 4.83
C SER A 204 -9.78 -23.20 3.82
N GLY A 205 -8.54 -23.64 3.66
CA GLY A 205 -8.22 -24.83 2.89
C GLY A 205 -7.09 -25.61 3.53
N THR A 206 -7.18 -26.93 3.42
CA THR A 206 -6.16 -27.86 3.90
C THR A 206 -5.30 -28.32 2.73
N ALA A 207 -4.08 -28.75 3.02
CA ALA A 207 -3.26 -29.42 2.02
C ALA A 207 -3.96 -30.68 1.51
N LYS A 208 -3.85 -30.95 0.21
CA LYS A 208 -4.24 -32.25 -0.34
C LYS A 208 -3.19 -33.26 0.14
N GLN A 209 -3.58 -34.18 1.02
CA GLN A 209 -2.78 -35.38 1.25
C GLN A 209 -2.73 -36.14 -0.07
N ALA A 210 -1.52 -36.29 -0.61
CA ALA A 210 -1.23 -37.12 -1.77
C ALA A 210 -1.16 -38.59 -1.36
#